data_AF-A0A1F8F5D1-F1
#
_entry.id   AF-A0A1F8F5D1-F1
#
_cell.length_a   1.000
_cell.length_b   1.000
_cell.length_c   1.000
_cell.angle_alpha   90.00
_cell.angle_beta   90.00
_cell.angle_gamma   90.00
#
_symmetry.space_group_name_H-M   'P 1'
#
loop_
_entity.id
_entity.type
_entity.pdbx_description
1 polymer ?
#
loop_
_entity_poly.entity_id
_entity_poly.type
_entity_poly.pdbx_seq_one_letter_code
_entity_poly.pdbx_strand_id
1 'polypeptide(L)'
;MKMRKEAQGDKAMSTEFASAGFTAGQLNAIVKKLGGEESGRQFLRGGLTVSYQKLAQFVGLDGKVTLENFMKCVTSWREQDGVICFSVTSDGTTGPQWVERLKKKGFQLSKWAKDVLNSKDFQPTNGVTTEIAVLKGMLFEDDDRITKKIRAEANRRKFTKPNAEVACLIREMFTDEEIEAMGLVWITTMHEPIKDSDDDPHLLIVYRDVSGRWLYAYYDEPDYLWNRDFGFAFVVPQVSPQD
;
A
#
# COMPACT_ATOMS: atom_id res chain seq x y z
N MET A 1 -73.19 46.66 -7.70
CA MET A 1 -71.99 46.62 -6.84
C MET A 1 -71.12 45.45 -7.29
N LYS A 2 -69.84 45.73 -7.55
CA LYS A 2 -68.83 44.90 -8.19
C LYS A 2 -68.20 43.91 -7.18
N MET A 3 -67.90 42.69 -7.67
CA MET A 3 -66.66 41.89 -7.46
C MET A 3 -66.32 41.46 -6.01
N ARG A 4 -65.69 40.32 -5.75
CA ARG A 4 -64.57 39.68 -6.47
C ARG A 4 -64.47 38.21 -6.03
N LYS A 5 -64.23 37.32 -7.00
CA LYS A 5 -63.67 35.98 -6.77
C LYS A 5 -62.25 36.14 -6.23
N GLU A 6 -61.89 35.39 -5.20
CA GLU A 6 -60.49 35.07 -4.92
C GLU A 6 -60.30 33.56 -5.09
N ALA A 7 -59.59 33.23 -6.17
CA ALA A 7 -58.94 31.96 -6.36
C ALA A 7 -57.66 31.99 -5.52
N GLN A 8 -57.51 31.05 -4.59
CA GLN A 8 -56.22 30.81 -3.94
C GLN A 8 -55.64 29.56 -4.56
N GLY A 9 -54.61 29.79 -5.38
CA GLY A 9 -54.03 28.82 -6.28
C GLY A 9 -53.36 27.66 -5.55
N ASP A 10 -53.48 26.49 -6.15
CA ASP A 10 -52.55 25.38 -5.98
C ASP A 10 -51.13 25.90 -6.22
N LYS A 11 -50.38 26.00 -5.13
CA LYS A 11 -48.95 26.29 -5.18
C LYS A 11 -48.27 24.98 -5.56
N ALA A 12 -48.23 24.68 -6.86
CA ALA A 12 -47.37 23.62 -7.39
C ALA A 12 -45.94 23.93 -6.94
N MET A 13 -45.40 23.14 -6.00
CA MET A 13 -43.96 23.10 -5.77
C MET A 13 -43.34 22.70 -7.09
N SER A 14 -42.61 23.64 -7.69
CA SER A 14 -41.70 23.37 -8.80
C SER A 14 -40.64 22.38 -8.32
N THR A 15 -40.92 21.08 -8.42
CA THR A 15 -39.90 20.03 -8.29
C THR A 15 -39.13 19.98 -9.59
N GLU A 16 -38.27 20.97 -9.78
CA GLU A 16 -37.24 20.89 -10.79
C GLU A 16 -36.29 19.78 -10.35
N PHE A 17 -36.32 18.65 -11.07
CA PHE A 17 -35.39 17.57 -10.80
C PHE A 17 -33.98 18.11 -11.00
N ALA A 18 -33.14 18.02 -9.97
CA ALA A 18 -31.72 18.38 -10.07
C ALA A 18 -30.96 17.56 -11.15
N SER A 19 -31.59 16.48 -11.63
CA SER A 19 -31.11 15.66 -12.74
C SER A 19 -31.56 16.13 -14.12
N ALA A 20 -32.25 17.28 -14.27
CA ALA A 20 -32.80 17.75 -15.55
C ALA A 20 -31.73 17.89 -16.65
N GLY A 21 -30.47 18.17 -16.29
CA GLY A 21 -29.33 18.23 -17.21
C GLY A 21 -28.62 16.90 -17.45
N PHE A 22 -29.01 15.82 -16.78
CA PHE A 22 -28.37 14.51 -16.91
C PHE A 22 -29.21 13.57 -17.78
N THR A 23 -28.54 12.96 -18.76
CA THR A 23 -29.09 11.84 -19.52
C THR A 23 -29.24 10.60 -18.63
N ALA A 24 -30.16 9.70 -19.01
CA ALA A 24 -30.30 8.40 -18.36
C ALA A 24 -28.98 7.60 -18.35
N GLY A 25 -28.16 7.73 -19.40
CA GLY A 25 -26.83 7.12 -19.48
C GLY A 25 -25.87 7.67 -18.42
N GLN A 26 -25.87 8.98 -18.18
CA GLN A 26 -25.06 9.60 -17.13
C GLN A 26 -25.54 9.22 -15.73
N LEU A 27 -26.85 9.13 -15.52
CA LEU A 27 -27.41 8.64 -14.25
C LEU A 27 -26.99 7.19 -13.98
N ASN A 28 -27.02 6.32 -14.99
CA ASN A 28 -26.53 4.95 -14.87
C ASN A 28 -25.01 4.90 -14.59
N ALA A 29 -24.22 5.79 -15.22
CA ALA A 29 -22.79 5.88 -14.96
C ALA A 29 -22.50 6.31 -13.51
N ILE A 30 -23.31 7.20 -12.93
CA ILE A 30 -23.20 7.59 -11.51
C ILE A 30 -23.46 6.38 -10.61
N VAL A 31 -24.52 5.60 -10.86
CA VAL A 31 -24.82 4.39 -10.08
C VAL A 31 -23.70 3.36 -10.20
N LYS A 32 -23.13 3.17 -11.38
CA LYS A 32 -21.95 2.30 -11.57
C LYS A 32 -20.74 2.79 -10.77
N LYS A 33 -20.48 4.10 -10.76
CA LYS A 33 -19.40 4.70 -9.95
C LYS A 33 -19.61 4.57 -8.45
N LEU A 34 -20.86 4.53 -7.99
CA LEU A 34 -21.19 4.27 -6.58
C LEU A 34 -21.01 2.80 -6.18
N GLY A 35 -20.68 1.90 -7.11
CA GLY A 35 -20.53 0.46 -6.84
C GLY A 35 -21.76 -0.37 -7.20
N GLY A 36 -22.66 0.15 -8.02
CA GLY A 36 -23.85 -0.55 -8.48
C GLY A 36 -25.11 -0.18 -7.71
N GLU A 37 -26.22 -0.88 -8.02
CA GLU A 37 -27.55 -0.55 -7.51
C GLU A 37 -27.63 -0.62 -5.98
N GLU A 38 -27.04 -1.66 -5.37
CA GLU A 38 -27.08 -1.86 -3.92
C GLU A 38 -26.39 -0.71 -3.17
N SER A 39 -25.16 -0.37 -3.56
CA SER A 39 -24.41 0.75 -3.01
C SER A 39 -25.10 2.10 -3.29
N GLY A 40 -25.71 2.26 -4.46
CA GLY A 40 -26.54 3.43 -4.78
C GLY A 40 -27.76 3.54 -3.85
N ARG A 41 -28.42 2.43 -3.52
CA ARG A 41 -29.53 2.41 -2.56
C ARG A 41 -29.07 2.67 -1.13
N GLN A 42 -27.90 2.17 -0.73
CA GLN A 42 -27.31 2.48 0.57
C GLN A 42 -26.95 3.97 0.67
N PHE A 43 -26.38 4.56 -0.38
CA PHE A 43 -26.10 6.00 -0.47
C PHE A 43 -27.38 6.84 -0.29
N LEU A 44 -28.44 6.51 -1.01
CA LEU A 44 -29.73 7.21 -0.93
C LEU A 44 -30.43 7.06 0.44
N ARG A 45 -30.15 5.98 1.17
CA ARG A 45 -30.65 5.73 2.54
C ARG A 45 -29.77 6.36 3.62
N GLY A 46 -28.71 7.08 3.26
CA GLY A 46 -27.73 7.63 4.21
C GLY A 46 -26.88 6.57 4.91
N GLY A 47 -26.82 5.34 4.36
CA GLY A 47 -26.17 4.17 4.97
C GLY A 47 -24.69 4.00 4.65
N LEU A 48 -24.10 4.86 3.80
CA LEU A 48 -22.65 4.86 3.56
C LEU A 48 -21.95 5.48 4.78
N THR A 49 -21.74 4.66 5.80
CA THR A 49 -21.11 5.08 7.05
C THR A 49 -19.60 5.01 6.87
N VAL A 50 -18.97 6.12 6.50
CA VAL A 50 -17.53 6.32 6.71
C VAL A 50 -17.39 7.04 8.06
N SER A 51 -16.63 6.45 8.99
CA SER A 51 -16.42 7.05 10.32
C SER A 51 -15.85 8.46 10.20
N TYR A 52 -16.64 9.45 10.64
CA TYR A 52 -16.29 10.88 10.59
C TYR A 52 -15.01 11.20 11.36
N GLN A 53 -14.69 10.43 12.40
CA GLN A 53 -13.46 10.61 13.20
C GLN A 53 -12.18 10.34 12.39
N LYS A 54 -12.23 9.46 11.38
CA LYS A 54 -11.07 9.18 10.50
C LYS A 54 -10.89 10.23 9.40
N LEU A 55 -11.98 10.87 8.96
CA LEU A 55 -11.96 11.87 7.90
C LEU A 55 -11.75 13.31 8.40
N ALA A 56 -12.13 13.60 9.65
CA ALA A 56 -12.13 14.97 10.20
C ALA A 56 -10.75 15.67 10.14
N GLN A 57 -9.65 14.92 10.20
CA GLN A 57 -8.29 15.45 10.09
C GLN A 57 -7.89 15.87 8.65
N PHE A 58 -8.73 15.57 7.64
CA PHE A 58 -8.40 15.76 6.21
C PHE A 58 -9.43 16.59 5.44
N VAL A 59 -10.50 17.03 6.13
CA VAL A 59 -11.47 17.98 5.60
C VAL A 59 -10.79 19.35 5.56
N GLY A 60 -10.68 19.94 4.36
CA GLY A 60 -10.20 21.30 4.20
C GLY A 60 -11.08 22.30 4.96
N LEU A 61 -10.59 23.52 5.21
CA LEU A 61 -11.38 24.58 5.88
C LEU A 61 -12.70 24.90 5.16
N ASP A 62 -12.83 24.52 3.90
CA ASP A 62 -14.02 24.64 3.06
C ASP A 62 -15.01 23.47 3.17
N GLY A 63 -14.75 22.51 4.07
CA GLY A 63 -15.61 21.35 4.28
C GLY A 63 -15.46 20.24 3.24
N LYS A 64 -14.48 20.33 2.32
CA LYS A 64 -14.28 19.35 1.25
C LYS A 64 -13.14 18.38 1.55
N VAL A 65 -13.31 17.15 1.07
CA VAL A 65 -12.22 16.17 0.96
C VAL A 65 -11.79 16.15 -0.50
N THR A 66 -10.53 16.53 -0.77
CA THR A 66 -9.95 16.41 -2.11
C THR A 66 -9.61 14.95 -2.40
N LEU A 67 -9.54 14.56 -3.68
CA LEU A 67 -9.02 13.25 -4.08
C LEU A 67 -7.61 13.01 -3.52
N GLU A 68 -6.76 14.04 -3.49
CA GLU A 68 -5.44 13.96 -2.87
C GLU A 68 -5.50 13.66 -1.37
N ASN A 69 -6.34 14.36 -0.61
CA ASN A 69 -6.52 14.14 0.84
C ASN A 69 -7.18 12.79 1.14
N PHE A 70 -8.10 12.35 0.28
CA PHE A 70 -8.69 11.03 0.35
C PHE A 70 -7.64 9.95 0.07
N MET A 71 -6.81 10.11 -0.97
CA MET A 71 -5.71 9.18 -1.27
C MET A 71 -4.66 9.16 -0.15
N LYS A 72 -4.39 10.29 0.51
CA LYS A 72 -3.59 10.34 1.77
C LYS A 72 -4.22 9.55 2.92
N CYS A 73 -5.55 9.42 2.96
CA CYS A 73 -6.27 8.60 3.93
C CYS A 73 -6.38 7.12 3.51
N VAL A 74 -6.19 6.84 2.22
CA VAL A 74 -6.15 5.50 1.62
C VAL A 74 -4.70 5.05 1.41
N THR A 75 -3.69 5.78 1.91
CA THR A 75 -2.30 5.35 1.80
C THR A 75 -2.18 3.96 2.40
N SER A 76 -1.68 3.03 1.61
CA SER A 76 -1.38 1.67 2.02
C SER A 76 -0.35 1.62 3.15
N TRP A 77 0.25 2.76 3.52
CA TRP A 77 1.26 2.91 4.55
C TRP A 77 1.02 4.10 5.49
N ARG A 78 1.63 4.03 6.67
CA ARG A 78 1.70 5.06 7.72
C ARG A 78 3.16 5.33 8.02
N GLU A 79 3.54 6.56 8.35
CA GLU A 79 4.92 6.87 8.73
C GLU A 79 4.97 7.59 10.09
N GLN A 80 5.88 7.14 10.95
CA GLN A 80 6.18 7.79 12.22
C GLN A 80 7.67 7.62 12.56
N ASP A 81 8.34 8.71 12.93
CA ASP A 81 9.75 8.71 13.39
C ASP A 81 10.69 7.94 12.46
N GLY A 82 10.56 8.17 11.15
CA GLY A 82 11.36 7.50 10.10
C GLY A 82 11.08 6.01 9.93
N VAL A 83 9.97 5.49 10.47
CA VAL A 83 9.49 4.13 10.24
C VAL A 83 8.20 4.15 9.46
N ILE A 84 8.18 3.42 8.35
CA ILE A 84 6.98 3.24 7.53
C ILE A 84 6.33 1.90 7.86
N CYS A 85 5.04 1.88 8.15
CA CYS A 85 4.27 0.69 8.47
C CYS A 85 3.13 0.45 7.49
N PHE A 86 2.97 -0.80 7.04
CA PHE A 86 1.86 -1.24 6.18
C PHE A 86 1.59 -2.73 6.39
N SER A 87 0.50 -3.26 5.83
CA SER A 87 0.16 -4.68 5.93
C SER A 87 0.15 -5.32 4.54
N VAL A 88 0.76 -6.50 4.42
CA VAL A 88 0.71 -7.33 3.20
C VAL A 88 0.01 -8.66 3.51
N THR A 89 -0.68 -9.23 2.54
CA THR A 89 -1.35 -10.53 2.68
C THR A 89 -0.83 -11.49 1.63
N SER A 90 -0.34 -12.65 2.08
CA SER A 90 0.12 -13.71 1.19
C SER A 90 -1.05 -14.50 0.59
N ASP A 91 -0.85 -15.05 -0.60
CA ASP A 91 -1.88 -15.79 -1.35
C ASP A 91 -1.40 -17.15 -1.87
N GLY A 92 -0.27 -17.64 -1.34
CA GLY A 92 0.32 -18.92 -1.73
C GLY A 92 1.04 -18.91 -3.07
N THR A 93 1.30 -17.73 -3.67
CA THR A 93 2.07 -17.63 -4.91
C THR A 93 3.47 -18.23 -4.73
N THR A 94 3.79 -19.25 -5.53
CA THR A 94 5.11 -19.91 -5.53
C THR A 94 6.18 -19.06 -6.22
N GLY A 95 7.45 -19.38 -5.99
CA GLY A 95 8.58 -18.73 -6.66
C GLY A 95 8.45 -18.57 -8.18
N PRO A 96 8.25 -19.67 -8.94
CA PRO A 96 8.02 -19.60 -10.38
C PRO A 96 6.83 -18.72 -10.76
N GLN A 97 5.73 -18.80 -10.00
CA GLN A 97 4.54 -17.98 -10.24
C GLN A 97 4.81 -16.49 -9.97
N TRP A 98 5.62 -16.14 -8.97
CA TRP A 98 6.05 -14.76 -8.73
C TRP A 98 6.86 -14.21 -9.90
N VAL A 99 7.76 -15.01 -10.48
CA VAL A 99 8.54 -14.60 -11.66
C VAL A 99 7.62 -14.25 -12.82
N GLU A 100 6.60 -15.06 -13.10
CA GLU A 100 5.63 -14.80 -14.17
C GLU A 100 4.73 -13.60 -13.86
N ARG A 101 4.20 -13.54 -12.64
CA ARG A 101 3.28 -12.50 -12.17
C ARG A 101 3.91 -11.11 -12.24
N LEU A 102 5.13 -10.97 -11.75
CA LEU A 102 5.84 -9.69 -11.75
C LEU A 102 6.23 -9.26 -13.18
N LYS A 103 6.68 -10.18 -14.04
CA LYS A 103 6.94 -9.89 -15.46
C LYS A 103 5.68 -9.42 -16.19
N LYS A 104 4.55 -10.07 -15.96
CA LYS A 104 3.25 -9.69 -16.58
C LYS A 104 2.82 -8.28 -16.18
N LYS A 105 3.25 -7.81 -15.00
CA LYS A 105 3.04 -6.45 -14.50
C LYS A 105 4.09 -5.44 -14.97
N GLY A 106 5.05 -5.87 -15.80
CA GLY A 106 6.10 -5.01 -16.34
C GLY A 106 7.31 -4.82 -15.42
N PHE A 107 7.40 -5.58 -14.32
CA PHE A 107 8.57 -5.56 -13.46
C PHE A 107 9.69 -6.42 -14.05
N GLN A 108 10.92 -5.95 -13.88
CA GLN A 108 12.13 -6.67 -14.22
C GLN A 108 12.59 -7.49 -13.00
N LEU A 109 13.18 -8.65 -13.25
CA LEU A 109 13.75 -9.50 -12.21
C LEU A 109 15.18 -9.84 -12.59
N SER A 110 16.12 -9.60 -11.67
CA SER A 110 17.52 -10.01 -11.88
C SER A 110 17.62 -11.54 -12.02
N LYS A 111 18.75 -12.02 -12.55
CA LYS A 111 19.04 -13.46 -12.60
C LYS A 111 18.95 -14.04 -11.17
N TRP A 112 19.70 -13.44 -10.25
CA TRP A 112 19.80 -13.88 -8.86
C TRP A 112 18.48 -13.83 -8.09
N ALA A 113 17.62 -12.84 -8.35
CA ALA A 113 16.27 -12.82 -7.78
C ALA A 113 15.43 -14.01 -8.24
N LYS A 114 15.56 -14.44 -9.50
CA LYS A 114 14.88 -15.65 -9.99
C LYS A 114 15.45 -16.90 -9.34
N ASP A 115 16.76 -16.96 -9.11
CA ASP A 115 17.42 -18.11 -8.46
C ASP A 115 16.93 -18.24 -7.01
N VAL A 116 16.89 -17.12 -6.26
CA VAL A 116 16.31 -17.06 -4.91
C VAL A 116 14.85 -17.51 -4.92
N LEU A 117 14.02 -16.99 -5.83
CA LEU A 117 12.60 -17.36 -5.91
C LEU A 117 12.40 -18.85 -6.23
N ASN A 118 13.23 -19.43 -7.09
CA ASN A 118 13.11 -20.85 -7.48
C ASN A 118 13.82 -21.80 -6.51
N SER A 119 14.48 -21.29 -5.46
CA SER A 119 15.11 -22.11 -4.43
C SER A 119 14.05 -22.83 -3.59
N LYS A 120 14.41 -24.03 -3.12
CA LYS A 120 13.61 -24.81 -2.14
C LYS A 120 13.41 -24.07 -0.81
N ASP A 121 14.29 -23.12 -0.51
CA ASP A 121 14.26 -22.34 0.72
C ASP A 121 13.32 -21.12 0.61
N PHE A 122 12.84 -20.80 -0.60
CA PHE A 122 11.73 -19.87 -0.79
C PHE A 122 10.40 -20.58 -0.47
N GLN A 123 9.90 -20.36 0.74
CA GLN A 123 8.69 -21.01 1.24
C GLN A 123 7.59 -19.95 1.45
N PRO A 124 6.71 -19.73 0.45
CA PRO A 124 5.64 -18.73 0.58
C PRO A 124 4.62 -19.17 1.63
N THR A 125 3.89 -18.21 2.17
CA THR A 125 2.74 -18.44 3.04
C THR A 125 1.43 -18.23 2.27
N ASN A 126 0.29 -18.60 2.87
CA ASN A 126 -1.01 -18.44 2.22
C ASN A 126 -2.06 -17.92 3.22
N GLY A 127 -2.70 -16.81 2.88
CA GLY A 127 -3.73 -16.17 3.69
C GLY A 127 -3.20 -15.47 4.94
N VAL A 128 -1.87 -15.32 5.08
CA VAL A 128 -1.27 -14.68 6.26
C VAL A 128 -1.15 -13.18 5.99
N THR A 129 -1.86 -12.39 6.79
CA THR A 129 -1.68 -10.93 6.80
C THR A 129 -0.61 -10.56 7.82
N THR A 130 0.43 -9.89 7.35
CA THR A 130 1.59 -9.52 8.15
C THR A 130 1.76 -8.01 8.16
N GLU A 131 1.94 -7.42 9.32
CA GLU A 131 2.31 -6.01 9.46
C GLU A 131 3.82 -5.86 9.30
N ILE A 132 4.22 -5.00 8.37
CA ILE A 132 5.59 -4.72 7.98
C ILE A 132 5.98 -3.34 8.49
N ALA A 133 7.16 -3.26 9.10
CA ALA A 133 7.83 -2.00 9.43
C ALA A 133 9.09 -1.86 8.56
N VAL A 134 9.21 -0.74 7.87
CA VAL A 134 10.38 -0.37 7.08
C VAL A 134 11.14 0.72 7.83
N LEU A 135 12.33 0.38 8.32
CA LEU A 135 13.25 1.34 8.92
C LEU A 135 13.94 2.12 7.80
N LYS A 136 13.79 3.45 7.76
CA LYS A 136 14.53 4.28 6.80
C LYS A 136 16.01 4.36 7.15
N GLY A 137 16.86 4.41 6.13
CA GLY A 137 18.31 4.53 6.26
C GLY A 137 18.76 5.80 6.99
N MET A 138 17.98 6.89 6.89
CA MET A 138 18.21 8.12 7.66
C MET A 138 18.13 7.96 9.18
N LEU A 139 17.64 6.83 9.70
CA LEU A 139 17.67 6.52 11.13
C LEU A 139 19.05 6.13 11.64
N PHE A 140 19.99 5.88 10.74
CA PHE A 140 21.33 5.42 11.05
C PHE A 140 22.34 6.49 10.63
N GLU A 141 23.32 6.74 11.50
CA GLU A 141 24.51 7.50 11.11
C GLU A 141 25.21 6.83 9.92
N ASP A 142 25.94 7.60 9.13
CA ASP A 142 26.46 7.12 7.85
C ASP A 142 27.33 5.86 8.02
N ASP A 143 28.27 5.84 8.96
CA ASP A 143 29.11 4.66 9.25
C ASP A 143 28.37 3.52 9.97
N ASP A 144 27.19 3.81 10.52
CA ASP A 144 26.39 2.87 11.30
C ASP A 144 25.32 2.18 10.46
N ARG A 145 25.14 2.60 9.22
CA ARG A 145 24.14 2.07 8.29
C ARG A 145 24.61 0.80 7.60
N ILE A 146 25.03 -0.16 8.42
CA ILE A 146 25.51 -1.48 8.03
C ILE A 146 24.53 -2.57 8.47
N THR A 147 24.49 -3.68 7.73
CA THR A 147 23.51 -4.77 7.91
C THR A 147 23.38 -5.23 9.37
N LYS A 148 24.50 -5.45 10.07
CA LYS A 148 24.48 -5.91 11.47
C LYS A 148 23.83 -4.92 12.43
N LYS A 149 24.05 -3.61 12.24
CA LYS A 149 23.47 -2.56 13.10
C LYS A 149 21.99 -2.33 12.78
N ILE A 150 21.62 -2.44 11.51
CA ILE A 150 20.21 -2.40 11.09
C ILE A 150 19.42 -3.56 11.71
N ARG A 151 19.96 -4.79 11.65
CA ARG A 151 19.34 -5.96 12.30
C ARG A 151 19.32 -5.81 13.82
N ALA A 152 20.35 -5.25 14.44
CA ALA A 152 20.37 -4.97 15.88
C ALA A 152 19.29 -3.96 16.29
N GLU A 153 19.07 -2.92 15.50
CA GLU A 153 18.00 -1.93 15.73
C GLU A 153 16.60 -2.55 15.58
N ALA A 154 16.40 -3.40 14.57
CA ALA A 154 15.15 -4.15 14.42
C ALA A 154 14.90 -5.05 15.65
N ASN A 155 15.91 -5.79 16.11
CA ASN A 155 15.83 -6.61 17.32
C ASN A 155 15.52 -5.77 18.57
N ARG A 156 16.13 -4.58 18.71
CA ARG A 156 15.84 -3.64 19.80
C ARG A 156 14.37 -3.20 19.80
N ARG A 157 13.78 -3.04 18.62
CA ARG A 157 12.35 -2.74 18.41
C ARG A 157 11.44 -3.98 18.46
N LYS A 158 12.03 -5.16 18.73
CA LYS A 158 11.36 -6.47 18.73
C LYS A 158 10.78 -6.88 17.37
N PHE A 159 11.24 -6.29 16.28
CA PHE A 159 10.84 -6.71 14.94
C PHE A 159 11.53 -8.02 14.57
N THR A 160 10.86 -8.84 13.77
CA THR A 160 11.36 -10.16 13.35
C THR A 160 11.66 -10.19 11.86
N LYS A 161 12.41 -11.22 11.43
CA LYS A 161 12.72 -11.41 10.01
C LYS A 161 11.43 -11.71 9.24
N PRO A 162 11.18 -11.03 8.11
CA PRO A 162 10.07 -11.35 7.22
C PRO A 162 10.31 -12.65 6.44
N ASN A 163 9.24 -13.21 5.92
CA ASN A 163 9.33 -14.19 4.82
C ASN A 163 9.90 -13.49 3.57
N ALA A 164 10.70 -14.19 2.77
CA ALA A 164 11.27 -13.65 1.54
C ALA A 164 10.19 -13.14 0.54
N GLU A 165 9.02 -13.77 0.51
CA GLU A 165 7.90 -13.36 -0.36
C GLU A 165 7.42 -11.92 -0.11
N VAL A 166 7.69 -11.36 1.07
CA VAL A 166 7.35 -9.98 1.42
C VAL A 166 7.95 -9.00 0.42
N ALA A 167 9.13 -9.27 -0.14
CA ALA A 167 9.72 -8.44 -1.18
C ALA A 167 8.84 -8.38 -2.44
N CYS A 168 8.27 -9.51 -2.85
CA CYS A 168 7.37 -9.58 -4.00
C CYS A 168 6.05 -8.88 -3.73
N LEU A 169 5.49 -9.05 -2.52
CA LEU A 169 4.27 -8.39 -2.09
C LEU A 169 4.45 -6.86 -2.05
N ILE A 170 5.56 -6.36 -1.49
CA ILE A 170 5.90 -4.92 -1.50
C ILE A 170 6.01 -4.42 -2.93
N ARG A 171 6.75 -5.14 -3.79
CA ARG A 171 6.94 -4.71 -5.18
C ARG A 171 5.62 -4.59 -5.93
N GLU A 172 4.69 -5.50 -5.68
CA GLU A 172 3.38 -5.48 -6.30
C GLU A 172 2.44 -4.43 -5.68
N MET A 173 2.55 -4.19 -4.37
CA MET A 173 1.69 -3.29 -3.61
C MET A 173 1.92 -1.82 -3.95
N PHE A 174 3.19 -1.42 -4.12
CA PHE A 174 3.55 -0.02 -4.29
C PHE A 174 4.07 0.29 -5.69
N THR A 175 3.61 1.40 -6.25
CA THR A 175 4.23 1.99 -7.44
C THR A 175 5.58 2.64 -7.09
N ASP A 176 6.39 2.92 -8.10
CA ASP A 176 7.69 3.59 -7.86
C ASP A 176 7.50 5.02 -7.36
N GLU A 177 6.44 5.70 -7.80
CA GLU A 177 6.08 7.04 -7.35
C GLU A 177 5.66 7.03 -5.87
N GLU A 178 4.99 5.97 -5.41
CA GLU A 178 4.66 5.80 -3.99
C GLU A 178 5.91 5.50 -3.15
N ILE A 179 6.82 4.66 -3.64
CA ILE A 179 8.12 4.40 -2.97
C ILE A 179 8.96 5.69 -2.90
N GLU A 180 8.95 6.50 -3.95
CA GLU A 180 9.60 7.81 -3.94
C GLU A 180 8.91 8.80 -3.00
N ALA A 181 7.58 8.79 -2.91
CA ALA A 181 6.83 9.59 -1.95
C ALA A 181 7.09 9.15 -0.49
N MET A 182 7.49 7.89 -0.26
CA MET A 182 8.03 7.41 1.00
C MET A 182 9.45 7.93 1.27
N GLY A 183 10.09 8.65 0.35
CA GLY A 183 11.49 9.08 0.45
C GLY A 183 12.48 7.92 0.32
N LEU A 184 12.10 6.86 -0.40
CA LEU A 184 12.91 5.66 -0.57
C LEU A 184 13.26 5.44 -2.05
N VAL A 185 14.43 4.85 -2.29
CA VAL A 185 14.84 4.37 -3.61
C VAL A 185 14.88 2.83 -3.63
N TRP A 186 15.23 2.22 -2.49
CA TRP A 186 15.33 0.77 -2.31
C TRP A 186 14.53 0.35 -1.08
N ILE A 187 13.85 -0.80 -1.14
CA ILE A 187 13.32 -1.48 0.03
C ILE A 187 13.90 -2.89 0.08
N THR A 188 14.82 -3.13 1.02
CA THR A 188 15.44 -4.42 1.26
C THR A 188 14.60 -5.22 2.26
N THR A 189 14.16 -6.41 1.86
CA THR A 189 13.44 -7.32 2.77
C THR A 189 14.45 -8.11 3.59
N MET A 190 14.51 -7.87 4.90
CA MET A 190 15.55 -8.41 5.79
C MET A 190 15.28 -9.86 6.22
N HIS A 191 14.84 -10.70 5.27
CA HIS A 191 14.52 -12.11 5.46
C HIS A 191 15.75 -12.94 5.84
N GLU A 192 15.53 -14.22 6.18
CA GLU A 192 16.64 -15.18 6.29
C GLU A 192 17.34 -15.30 4.93
N PRO A 193 18.66 -15.09 4.83
CA PRO A 193 19.33 -15.11 3.54
C PRO A 193 19.11 -16.43 2.82
N ILE A 194 18.70 -16.35 1.56
CA ILE A 194 18.53 -17.52 0.71
C ILE A 194 19.74 -17.58 -0.20
N LYS A 195 20.39 -18.74 -0.24
CA LYS A 195 21.54 -18.95 -1.09
C LYS A 195 21.12 -19.11 -2.55
N ASP A 196 21.89 -18.52 -3.45
CA ASP A 196 21.73 -18.71 -4.88
C ASP A 196 22.39 -20.01 -5.37
N SER A 197 22.53 -20.18 -6.69
CA SER A 197 23.18 -21.36 -7.28
C SER A 197 24.66 -21.48 -6.96
N ASP A 198 25.30 -20.38 -6.57
CA ASP A 198 26.73 -20.26 -6.32
C ASP A 198 27.04 -20.31 -4.80
N ASP A 199 26.02 -20.65 -3.99
CA ASP A 199 26.03 -20.75 -2.52
C ASP A 199 26.14 -19.37 -1.80
N ASP A 200 25.89 -18.28 -2.53
CA ASP A 200 26.00 -16.92 -2.01
C ASP A 200 24.70 -16.44 -1.36
N PRO A 201 24.73 -15.92 -0.11
CA PRO A 201 23.54 -15.55 0.64
C PRO A 201 22.94 -14.24 0.13
N HIS A 202 21.66 -14.24 -0.24
CA HIS A 202 21.00 -13.07 -0.82
C HIS A 202 19.72 -12.66 -0.09
N LEU A 203 19.47 -11.35 -0.11
CA LEU A 203 18.22 -10.69 0.24
C LEU A 203 17.51 -10.19 -1.02
N LEU A 204 16.19 -10.28 -1.04
CA LEU A 204 15.35 -9.70 -2.10
C LEU A 204 15.11 -8.21 -1.85
N ILE A 205 15.29 -7.43 -2.91
CA ILE A 205 15.23 -5.95 -2.87
C ILE A 205 14.25 -5.44 -3.92
N VAL A 206 13.42 -4.49 -3.51
CA VAL A 206 12.61 -3.66 -4.39
C VAL A 206 13.42 -2.44 -4.77
N TYR A 207 13.69 -2.27 -6.07
CA TYR A 207 14.50 -1.17 -6.58
C TYR A 207 13.75 -0.36 -7.63
N ARG A 208 13.88 0.97 -7.54
CA ARG A 208 13.45 1.92 -8.56
C ARG A 208 14.59 2.82 -9.01
N ASP A 209 14.84 2.88 -10.31
CA ASP A 209 15.67 3.92 -10.92
C ASP A 209 15.21 4.22 -12.35
N VAL A 210 15.96 5.10 -13.02
CA VAL A 210 15.74 5.42 -14.44
C VAL A 210 15.96 4.22 -15.38
N SER A 211 16.64 3.17 -14.92
CA SER A 211 16.97 1.97 -15.71
C SER A 211 15.92 0.86 -15.59
N GLY A 212 15.03 0.91 -14.59
CA GLY A 212 13.83 0.09 -14.55
C GLY A 212 13.21 -0.12 -13.16
N ARG A 213 12.13 -0.90 -13.17
CA ARG A 213 11.37 -1.32 -11.99
C ARG A 213 11.77 -2.74 -11.63
N TRP A 214 12.61 -2.92 -10.62
CA TRP A 214 13.26 -4.21 -10.38
C TRP A 214 12.81 -4.89 -9.09
N LEU A 215 12.69 -6.22 -9.16
CA LEU A 215 12.99 -7.11 -8.04
C LEU A 215 14.42 -7.62 -8.22
N TYR A 216 15.28 -7.26 -7.29
CA TYR A 216 16.70 -7.58 -7.31
C TYR A 216 17.05 -8.53 -6.16
N ALA A 217 18.27 -9.07 -6.21
CA ALA A 217 18.83 -9.82 -5.09
C ALA A 217 20.24 -9.30 -4.81
N TYR A 218 20.58 -9.15 -3.53
CA TYR A 218 21.83 -8.55 -3.10
C TYR A 218 22.38 -9.27 -1.88
N TYR A 219 23.70 -9.29 -1.73
CA TYR A 219 24.40 -10.03 -0.68
C TYR A 219 24.00 -9.58 0.74
N ASP A 220 23.78 -10.55 1.64
CA ASP A 220 23.64 -10.30 3.08
C ASP A 220 25.01 -10.31 3.77
N GLU A 221 25.84 -9.30 3.51
CA GLU A 221 27.11 -9.16 4.22
C GLU A 221 26.95 -8.28 5.48
N PRO A 222 27.41 -8.72 6.67
CA PRO A 222 27.15 -8.03 7.95
C PRO A 222 27.66 -6.59 8.02
N ASP A 223 28.80 -6.32 7.38
CA ASP A 223 29.49 -5.02 7.39
C ASP A 223 29.24 -4.20 6.13
N TYR A 224 28.34 -4.65 5.26
CA TYR A 224 27.99 -3.94 4.04
C TYR A 224 27.30 -2.61 4.36
N LEU A 225 27.82 -1.54 3.76
CA LEU A 225 27.33 -0.17 3.95
C LEU A 225 26.19 0.13 2.97
N TRP A 226 25.04 0.56 3.50
CA TRP A 226 23.87 0.92 2.72
C TRP A 226 23.78 2.44 2.50
N ASN A 227 22.89 2.89 1.61
CA ASN A 227 22.63 4.32 1.39
C ASN A 227 21.53 4.87 2.30
N ARG A 228 21.55 6.18 2.51
CA ARG A 228 20.61 6.89 3.41
C ARG A 228 19.16 6.78 2.96
N ASP A 229 18.93 6.72 1.65
CA ASP A 229 17.60 6.71 1.03
C ASP A 229 17.03 5.29 0.85
N PHE A 230 17.58 4.30 1.58
CA PHE A 230 17.13 2.91 1.54
C PHE A 230 16.20 2.61 2.71
N GLY A 231 15.29 1.66 2.53
CA GLY A 231 14.39 1.14 3.55
C GLY A 231 14.68 -0.32 3.86
N PHE A 232 14.54 -0.71 5.12
CA PHE A 232 14.80 -2.07 5.59
C PHE A 232 13.55 -2.66 6.23
N ALA A 233 12.91 -3.62 5.53
CA ALA A 233 11.62 -4.18 5.91
C ALA A 233 11.76 -5.36 6.88
N PHE A 234 10.99 -5.29 7.96
CA PHE A 234 10.86 -6.30 9.02
C PHE A 234 9.40 -6.54 9.37
N VAL A 235 9.12 -7.64 10.08
CA VAL A 235 7.79 -7.94 10.60
C VAL A 235 7.60 -7.33 11.98
N VAL A 236 6.46 -6.68 12.18
CA VAL A 236 5.99 -6.27 13.51
C VAL A 236 5.29 -7.47 14.15
N PRO A 237 5.72 -7.96 15.32
CA PRO A 237 5.02 -9.03 16.01
C PRO A 237 3.61 -8.57 16.37
N GLN A 238 2.61 -9.34 15.96
CA GLN A 238 1.26 -9.13 16.45
C GLN A 238 1.23 -9.57 17.93
N VAL A 239 0.90 -8.65 18.83
CA VAL A 239 0.64 -9.01 20.23
C VAL A 239 -0.69 -9.76 20.22
N SER A 240 -0.67 -11.06 20.46
CA SER A 240 -1.91 -11.80 20.73
C SER A 240 -2.61 -11.12 21.91
N PRO A 241 -3.93 -10.83 21.84
CA PRO A 241 -4.68 -10.44 23.02
C PRO A 241 -4.47 -11.52 24.08
N GLN A 242 -4.03 -11.13 25.28
CA GLN A 242 -4.13 -12.03 26.43
C GLN A 242 -5.62 -12.21 26.72
N ASP A 243 -6.10 -13.45 26.62
CA ASP A 243 -7.42 -13.87 27.10
C ASP A 243 -7.55 -13.66 28.62
#